data_AF-A0A7Y9R0K3-F1
#
_entry.id   AF-A0A7Y9R0K3-F1
#
_cell.length_a   1.000
_cell.length_b   1.000
_cell.length_c   1.000
_cell.angle_alpha   90.00
_cell.angle_beta   90.00
_cell.angle_gamma   90.00
#
_symmetry.space_group_name_H-M   'P 1'
#
loop_
_entity.id
_entity.type
_entity.pdbx_description
1 polymer ?
#
loop_
_entity_poly.entity_id
_entity_poly.type
_entity_poly.pdbx_seq_one_letter_code
_entity_poly.pdbx_strand_id
1 'polypeptide(L)'
;MSFKLVGQLQEKAAVVEQVCRVLGISRSGYYAARRRSRMQPAVCEASVQLKAAFAASGGAYGSRRLRTAVASRGIVMGIYRVRRLMCQHGLRSTWKRKFVHTTDSKHALPISPNVLARQFNPTRPDQAWVADIT
;
A
#
# COMPACT_ATOMS: atom_id res chain seq x y z
N MET A 1 -21.06 4.52 -10.06
CA MET A 1 -21.70 3.27 -10.51
C MET A 1 -22.52 3.47 -11.79
N SER A 2 -23.39 4.48 -11.88
CA SER A 2 -24.34 4.65 -13.01
C SER A 2 -23.70 4.77 -14.41
N PHE A 3 -22.60 5.53 -14.58
CA PHE A 3 -21.96 5.67 -15.90
C PHE A 3 -21.32 4.37 -16.44
N LYS A 4 -20.91 3.46 -15.54
CA LYS A 4 -20.32 2.17 -15.92
C LYS A 4 -21.37 1.25 -16.53
N LEU A 5 -22.58 1.28 -15.94
CA LEU A 5 -23.74 0.51 -16.40
C LEU A 5 -24.25 1.00 -17.76
N VAL A 6 -24.19 2.31 -18.03
CA VAL A 6 -24.47 2.86 -19.38
C VAL A 6 -23.52 2.30 -20.44
N GLY A 7 -22.23 2.20 -20.12
CA GLY A 7 -21.25 1.60 -21.02
C GLY A 7 -21.55 0.13 -21.32
N GLN A 8 -21.87 -0.65 -20.29
CA GLN A 8 -22.22 -2.08 -20.43
C GLN A 8 -23.49 -2.31 -21.25
N LEU A 9 -24.51 -1.48 -21.07
CA LEU A 9 -25.74 -1.57 -21.86
C LEU A 9 -25.56 -1.09 -23.30
N GLN A 10 -24.68 -0.11 -23.54
CA GLN A 10 -24.30 0.32 -24.88
C GLN A 10 -23.66 -0.84 -25.67
N GLU A 11 -22.82 -1.66 -25.04
CA GLU A 11 -22.19 -2.84 -25.68
C GLU A 11 -23.22 -3.91 -26.08
N LYS A 12 -24.35 -4.00 -25.36
CA LYS A 12 -25.47 -4.91 -25.65
C LYS A 12 -26.51 -4.29 -26.61
N ALA A 13 -26.08 -3.33 -27.44
CA ALA A 13 -26.88 -2.61 -28.44
C ALA A 13 -28.01 -1.70 -27.89
N ALA A 14 -27.96 -1.28 -26.61
CA ALA A 14 -28.91 -0.30 -26.10
C ALA A 14 -28.58 1.13 -26.53
N VAL A 15 -29.60 1.91 -26.88
CA VAL A 15 -29.43 3.34 -27.20
C VAL A 15 -29.08 4.11 -25.93
N VAL A 16 -27.90 4.75 -25.92
CA VAL A 16 -27.36 5.49 -24.75
C VAL A 16 -28.36 6.50 -24.20
N GLU A 17 -29.17 7.13 -25.06
CA GLU A 17 -30.20 8.08 -24.64
C GLU A 17 -31.28 7.45 -23.76
N GLN A 18 -31.81 6.29 -24.16
CA GLN A 18 -32.83 5.57 -23.40
C GLN A 18 -32.27 5.13 -22.05
N VAL A 19 -31.05 4.59 -22.05
CA VAL A 19 -30.38 4.15 -20.81
C VAL A 19 -30.14 5.33 -19.87
N CYS A 20 -29.66 6.47 -20.37
CA CYS A 20 -29.48 7.67 -19.58
C CYS A 20 -30.80 8.18 -18.99
N ARG A 21 -31.89 8.13 -19.76
CA ARG A 21 -33.23 8.54 -19.31
C ARG A 21 -33.75 7.62 -18.20
N VAL A 22 -33.65 6.30 -18.37
CA VAL A 22 -34.07 5.30 -17.37
C VAL A 22 -33.28 5.45 -16.06
N LEU A 23 -31.98 5.76 -16.15
CA LEU A 23 -31.12 5.93 -14.99
C LEU A 23 -31.10 7.35 -14.41
N GLY A 24 -31.87 8.29 -14.98
CA GLY A 24 -31.94 9.67 -14.50
C GLY A 24 -30.63 10.46 -14.60
N ILE A 25 -29.78 10.16 -15.59
CA ILE A 25 -28.48 10.84 -15.78
C ILE A 25 -28.44 11.63 -17.09
N SER A 26 -27.67 12.72 -17.12
CA SER A 26 -27.52 13.53 -18.33
C SER A 26 -26.61 12.86 -19.35
N ARG A 27 -27.00 12.90 -20.64
CA ARG A 27 -26.17 12.45 -21.77
C ARG A 27 -24.82 13.18 -21.81
N SER A 28 -24.83 14.50 -21.60
CA SER A 28 -23.61 15.31 -21.55
C SER A 28 -22.68 14.87 -20.41
N GLY A 29 -23.23 14.55 -19.23
CA GLY A 29 -22.49 14.01 -18.10
C GLY A 29 -21.83 12.67 -18.40
N TYR A 30 -22.55 11.74 -19.04
CA TYR A 30 -22.00 10.46 -19.48
C TYR A 30 -20.82 10.63 -20.43
N TYR A 31 -20.97 11.41 -21.51
CA TYR A 31 -19.89 11.61 -22.47
C TYR A 31 -18.71 12.38 -21.89
N ALA A 32 -18.94 13.35 -20.99
CA ALA A 32 -17.88 14.05 -20.28
C ALA A 32 -17.11 13.13 -19.32
N ALA A 33 -17.80 12.21 -18.64
CA ALA A 33 -17.17 11.18 -17.81
C ALA A 33 -16.36 10.20 -18.66
N ARG A 34 -16.92 9.74 -19.79
CA ARG A 34 -16.25 8.83 -20.74
C ARG A 34 -15.01 9.46 -21.38
N ARG A 35 -15.06 10.76 -21.66
CA ARG A 35 -13.90 11.52 -22.15
C ARG A 35 -12.80 11.57 -21.10
N ARG A 36 -13.14 11.93 -19.86
CA ARG A 36 -12.19 11.97 -18.74
C ARG A 36 -11.55 10.61 -18.45
N SER A 37 -12.31 9.51 -18.57
CA SER A 37 -11.77 8.16 -18.36
C SER A 37 -10.86 7.67 -19.49
N ARG A 38 -11.05 8.18 -20.72
CA ARG A 38 -10.22 7.85 -21.89
C ARG A 38 -8.96 8.70 -21.99
N MET A 39 -8.94 9.87 -21.34
CA MET A 39 -7.69 10.60 -21.21
C MET A 39 -6.75 9.79 -20.32
N GLN A 40 -5.69 9.25 -20.92
CA GLN A 40 -4.53 8.79 -20.18
C GLN A 40 -4.10 9.95 -19.27
N PRO A 41 -3.89 9.72 -17.96
CA PRO A 41 -3.22 10.74 -17.17
C PRO A 41 -1.88 10.96 -17.86
N ALA A 42 -1.67 12.17 -18.40
CA ALA A 42 -0.40 12.52 -19.00
C ALA A 42 0.70 12.07 -18.03
N VAL A 43 1.63 11.24 -18.52
CA VAL A 43 2.77 10.79 -17.72
C VAL A 43 3.57 12.04 -17.42
N CYS A 44 3.21 12.67 -16.31
CA CYS A 44 3.84 13.90 -15.87
C CYS A 44 5.17 13.47 -15.27
N GLU A 45 6.25 14.15 -15.64
CA GLU A 45 7.58 13.97 -15.05
C GLU A 45 7.52 13.91 -13.52
N ALA A 46 6.64 14.72 -12.92
CA ALA A 46 6.35 14.72 -11.50
C ALA A 46 5.84 13.36 -10.94
N SER A 47 5.08 12.59 -11.71
CA SER A 47 4.63 11.24 -11.32
C SER A 47 5.79 10.26 -11.26
N VAL A 48 6.66 10.29 -12.26
CA VAL A 48 7.85 9.44 -12.34
C VAL A 48 8.76 9.70 -11.13
N GLN A 49 9.05 10.97 -10.87
CA GLN A 49 9.91 11.36 -9.76
C GLN A 49 9.29 11.06 -8.40
N LEU A 50 7.97 11.20 -8.26
CA LEU A 50 7.25 10.85 -7.04
C LEU A 50 7.28 9.34 -6.77
N LYS A 51 7.10 8.49 -7.80
CA LYS A 51 7.25 7.03 -7.68
C LYS A 51 8.68 6.64 -7.30
N ALA A 52 9.68 7.25 -7.94
CA ALA A 52 11.08 7.02 -7.63
C ALA A 52 11.41 7.41 -6.18
N ALA A 53 10.94 8.56 -5.71
CA ALA A 53 11.12 8.99 -4.32
C ALA A 53 10.41 8.06 -3.32
N PHE A 54 9.22 7.55 -3.67
CA PHE A 54 8.50 6.60 -2.82
C PHE A 54 9.21 5.24 -2.73
N ALA A 55 9.68 4.71 -3.86
CA ALA A 55 10.46 3.48 -3.90
C ALA A 55 11.77 3.61 -3.10
N ALA A 56 12.50 4.72 -3.27
CA ALA A 56 13.71 5.02 -2.50
C ALA A 56 13.47 5.10 -0.98
N SER A 57 12.23 5.42 -0.56
CA SER A 57 11.85 5.42 0.86
C SER A 57 11.46 4.04 1.42
N GLY A 58 11.52 2.98 0.62
CA GLY A 58 11.01 1.65 1.00
C GLY A 58 9.50 1.63 1.22
N GLY A 59 8.76 2.54 0.59
CA GLY A 59 7.32 2.69 0.77
C GLY A 59 6.87 3.32 2.10
N ALA A 60 7.79 3.86 2.90
CA ALA A 60 7.45 4.47 4.19
C ALA A 60 6.92 5.92 4.06
N TYR A 61 7.30 6.64 3.00
CA TYR A 61 7.01 8.08 2.93
C TYR A 61 5.56 8.35 2.52
N GLY A 62 4.86 9.11 3.38
CA GLY A 62 3.58 9.73 3.05
C GLY A 62 3.74 11.05 2.28
N SER A 63 2.60 11.64 1.91
CA SER A 63 2.53 12.88 1.11
C SER A 63 3.41 14.05 1.61
N ARG A 64 3.54 14.26 2.92
CA ARG A 64 4.41 15.32 3.46
C ARG A 64 5.89 15.08 3.16
N ARG A 65 6.40 13.87 3.45
CA ARG A 65 7.82 13.53 3.25
C ARG A 65 8.14 13.42 1.76
N LEU A 66 7.23 12.88 0.96
CA LEU A 66 7.37 12.86 -0.50
C LEU A 66 7.46 14.26 -1.11
N ARG A 67 6.64 15.21 -0.64
CA ARG A 67 6.75 16.60 -1.10
C ARG A 67 8.15 17.15 -0.90
N THR A 68 8.73 16.97 0.29
CA THR A 68 10.07 17.46 0.60
C THR A 68 11.15 16.74 -0.22
N ALA A 69 11.03 15.42 -0.37
CA ALA A 69 11.98 14.61 -1.14
C ALA A 69 11.95 14.89 -2.65
N VAL A 70 10.80 15.28 -3.20
CA VAL A 70 10.66 15.66 -4.60
C VAL A 70 11.07 17.12 -4.82
N ALA A 71 10.83 18.00 -3.84
CA ALA A 71 11.31 19.38 -3.87
C ALA A 71 12.84 19.48 -3.84
N SER A 72 13.53 18.61 -3.10
CA SER A 72 15.00 18.54 -3.12
C SER A 72 15.58 18.10 -4.46
N ARG A 73 14.74 17.63 -5.39
CA ARG A 73 15.09 17.28 -6.77
C ARG A 73 14.62 18.32 -7.79
N GLY A 74 14.25 19.53 -7.32
CA GLY A 74 13.85 20.64 -8.17
C GLY A 74 12.36 20.67 -8.56
N ILE A 75 11.55 19.71 -8.12
CA ILE A 75 10.12 19.65 -8.48
C ILE A 75 9.27 20.19 -7.33
N VAL A 76 8.78 21.42 -7.52
CA VAL A 76 7.90 22.07 -6.55
C VAL A 76 6.44 21.73 -6.83
N MET A 77 5.79 21.07 -5.87
CA MET A 77 4.36 20.72 -5.95
C MET A 77 3.64 20.94 -4.63
N GLY A 78 2.39 21.41 -4.72
CA GLY A 78 1.49 21.48 -3.57
C GLY A 78 1.14 20.10 -3.01
N ILE A 79 0.92 20.03 -1.69
CA ILE A 79 0.63 18.76 -0.98
C ILE A 79 -0.60 18.02 -1.53
N TYR A 80 -1.62 18.74 -2.02
CA TYR A 80 -2.81 18.13 -2.62
C TYR A 80 -2.52 17.48 -3.98
N ARG A 81 -1.59 18.04 -4.76
CA ARG A 81 -1.13 17.42 -6.02
C ARG A 81 -0.37 16.14 -5.73
N VAL A 82 0.52 16.15 -4.74
CA VAL A 82 1.22 14.96 -4.26
C VAL A 82 0.24 13.87 -3.81
N ARG A 83 -0.76 14.21 -2.98
CA ARG A 83 -1.80 13.26 -2.55
C ARG A 83 -2.59 12.69 -3.72
N ARG A 84 -2.99 13.53 -4.67
CA ARG A 84 -3.72 13.09 -5.87
C ARG A 84 -2.88 12.09 -6.68
N LEU A 85 -1.61 12.39 -6.91
CA LEU A 85 -0.69 11.49 -7.60
C LEU A 85 -0.46 10.17 -6.84
N MET A 86 -0.30 10.23 -5.52
CA MET A 86 -0.22 9.02 -4.68
C MET A 86 -1.47 8.14 -4.85
N CYS A 87 -2.67 8.73 -4.77
CA CYS A 87 -3.93 8.00 -4.96
C CYS A 87 -4.05 7.43 -6.39
N GLN A 88 -3.73 8.22 -7.42
CA GLN A 88 -3.78 7.78 -8.82
C GLN A 88 -2.84 6.62 -9.12
N HIS A 89 -1.72 6.52 -8.40
CA HIS A 89 -0.72 5.48 -8.57
C HIS A 89 -0.75 4.40 -7.47
N GLY A 90 -1.76 4.40 -6.60
CA GLY A 90 -1.88 3.41 -5.53
C GLY A 90 -0.76 3.44 -4.50
N LEU A 91 -0.01 4.54 -4.38
CA LEU A 91 1.09 4.68 -3.44
C LEU A 91 0.53 4.87 -2.03
N ARG A 92 0.66 3.86 -1.19
CA ARG A 92 0.20 3.87 0.20
C ARG A 92 1.39 3.68 1.13
N SER A 93 1.61 4.62 2.03
CA SER A 93 2.69 4.51 3.00
C SER A 93 2.44 3.33 3.92
N THR A 94 3.35 2.36 3.90
CA THR A 94 3.32 1.21 4.80
C THR A 94 4.31 1.44 5.93
N TRP A 95 3.85 1.28 7.17
CA TRP A 95 4.74 1.27 8.32
C TRP A 95 4.95 -0.19 8.76
N LYS A 96 6.21 -0.60 8.94
CA LYS A 96 6.50 -1.86 9.63
C LYS A 96 6.19 -1.66 11.11
N ARG A 97 5.42 -2.59 11.68
CA ARG A 97 5.16 -2.63 13.12
C ARG A 97 6.52 -2.68 13.85
N LYS A 98 6.64 -1.92 14.94
CA LYS A 98 7.83 -1.98 15.80
C LYS A 98 8.02 -3.44 16.25
N PHE A 99 9.23 -3.97 16.12
CA PHE A 99 9.58 -5.27 16.69
C PHE A 99 9.42 -5.20 18.21
N VAL A 100 8.75 -6.18 18.79
CA VAL A 100 8.53 -6.29 20.24
C VAL A 100 9.35 -7.49 20.71
N HIS A 101 10.31 -7.25 21.60
CA HIS A 101 10.96 -8.33 22.32
C HIS A 101 9.94 -8.91 23.31
N THR A 102 9.47 -10.12 23.06
CA THR A 102 8.55 -10.83 23.94
C THR A 102 9.23 -11.38 25.19
N THR A 103 10.53 -11.63 25.11
CA THR A 103 11.33 -12.21 26.20
C THR A 103 12.24 -11.15 26.81
N ASP A 104 12.01 -10.84 28.07
CA ASP A 104 12.97 -10.09 28.89
C ASP A 104 13.86 -11.08 29.63
N SER A 105 15.10 -11.27 29.15
CA SER A 105 16.08 -12.13 29.82
C SER A 105 16.66 -11.52 31.10
N LYS A 106 16.35 -10.26 31.42
CA LYS A 106 16.82 -9.55 32.63
C LYS A 106 15.67 -9.31 33.62
N HIS A 107 14.75 -10.26 33.73
CA HIS A 107 13.66 -10.20 34.71
C HIS A 107 14.13 -10.57 36.13
N ALA A 108 13.41 -10.08 37.14
CA ALA A 108 13.64 -10.45 38.55
C ALA A 108 12.89 -11.72 39.00
N LEU A 109 12.15 -12.38 38.09
CA LEU A 109 11.45 -13.63 38.39
C LEU A 109 12.43 -14.79 38.61
N PRO A 110 12.04 -15.84 39.37
CA PRO A 110 12.87 -17.01 39.58
C PRO A 110 13.32 -17.64 38.25
N ILE A 111 14.63 -17.84 38.11
CA ILE A 111 15.23 -18.50 36.95
C ILE A 111 15.42 -19.97 37.30
N SER A 112 14.88 -20.87 36.48
CA SER A 112 15.13 -22.30 36.63
C SER A 112 16.62 -22.60 36.43
N PRO A 113 17.25 -23.41 37.28
CA PRO A 113 18.67 -23.73 37.14
C PRO A 113 18.92 -24.40 35.78
N ASN A 114 19.99 -23.97 35.10
CA ASN A 114 20.43 -24.61 33.86
C ASN A 114 21.13 -25.94 34.20
N VAL A 115 20.32 -27.01 34.32
CA VAL A 115 20.79 -28.36 34.66
C VAL A 115 21.73 -28.94 33.59
N LEU A 116 21.50 -28.62 32.32
CA LEU A 116 22.30 -29.15 31.22
C LEU A 116 23.68 -28.48 31.16
N ALA A 117 23.79 -27.20 31.52
CA ALA A 117 25.06 -26.46 31.62
C ALA A 117 26.04 -26.64 30.44
N ARG A 118 25.51 -26.75 29.22
CA ARG A 118 26.27 -27.05 27.97
C ARG A 118 27.01 -28.40 27.97
N GLN A 119 26.60 -29.36 28.78
CA GLN A 119 27.11 -30.73 28.79
C GLN A 119 26.32 -31.58 27.78
N PHE A 120 26.82 -31.67 26.55
CA PHE A 120 26.15 -32.39 25.46
C PHE A 120 26.63 -33.84 25.28
N ASN A 121 27.36 -34.39 26.26
CA ASN A 121 27.90 -35.75 26.24
C ASN A 121 27.26 -36.61 27.34
N PRO A 122 26.00 -37.07 27.17
CA PRO A 122 25.36 -37.95 28.14
C PRO A 122 25.98 -39.35 28.12
N THR A 123 25.96 -40.03 29.27
CA THR A 123 26.49 -41.40 29.39
C THR A 123 25.53 -42.46 28.85
N ARG A 124 24.24 -42.13 28.71
CA ARG A 124 23.19 -42.99 28.18
C ARG A 124 22.21 -42.18 27.33
N PRO A 125 21.47 -42.81 26.40
CA PRO A 125 20.33 -42.18 25.72
C PRO A 125 19.28 -41.67 26.72
N ASP A 126 18.42 -40.76 26.26
CA ASP A 126 17.27 -40.24 27.00
C ASP A 126 17.57 -39.48 28.32
N GLN A 127 18.75 -38.87 28.42
CA GLN A 127 19.14 -38.06 29.58
C GLN A 127 18.87 -36.55 29.42
N ALA A 128 18.73 -36.04 28.20
CA ALA A 128 18.43 -34.64 27.91
C ALA A 128 17.64 -34.52 26.61
N TRP A 129 16.52 -33.81 26.64
CA TRP A 129 15.61 -33.62 25.50
C TRP A 129 15.52 -32.14 25.12
N VAL A 130 15.46 -31.85 23.82
CA VAL A 130 15.27 -30.50 23.28
C VAL A 130 14.07 -30.52 22.34
N ALA A 131 13.21 -29.52 22.48
CA ALA A 131 12.13 -29.25 21.54
C ALA A 131 12.23 -27.79 21.09
N ASP A 132 12.08 -27.56 19.79
CA ASP A 132 12.00 -26.23 19.21
C ASP A 132 10.69 -26.09 18.43
N ILE A 133 10.09 -24.91 18.47
CA ILE A 133 8.87 -24.59 17.72
C ILE A 133 9.28 -23.60 16.63
N THR A 134 9.11 -24.01 15.37
CA THR A 134 9.42 -23.18 14.20
C THR A 134 8.20 -22.39 13.73
#